data_AF-A0AAV4FRD2-F1
#
_entry.id   AF-A0AAV4FRD2-F1
#
_cell.length_a   1.000
_cell.length_b   1.000
_cell.length_c   1.000
_cell.angle_alpha   90.00
_cell.angle_beta   90.00
_cell.angle_gamma   90.00
#
_symmetry.space_group_name_H-M   'P 1'
#
loop_
_entity.id
_entity.type
_entity.pdbx_description
1 polymer ?
#
loop_
_entity_poly.entity_id
_entity_poly.type
_entity_poly.pdbx_seq_one_letter_code
_entity_poly.pdbx_strand_id
1 'polypeptide(L)' 'MRPLMSDNGASELQATKLRIVGGTESVPYTWPSICSFMTDTGYHICGSTLVKNKAGVYYLVTAAHCIRQED' A
#
# COMPACT_ATOMS: atom_id res chain seq x y z
N MET A 1 0.36 17.07 6.71
CA MET A 1 -0.45 15.92 6.27
C MET A 1 -0.66 16.07 4.78
N ARG A 2 -0.17 15.16 3.96
CA ARG A 2 -0.45 15.22 2.52
C ARG A 2 -1.89 14.75 2.30
N PRO A 3 -2.72 15.48 1.54
CA PRO A 3 -4.06 15.03 1.23
C PRO A 3 -4.01 13.67 0.53
N LEU A 4 -5.00 12.82 0.78
CA LEU A 4 -5.26 11.68 -0.10
C LEU A 4 -5.52 12.25 -1.49
N MET A 5 -4.53 12.18 -2.38
CA MET A 5 -4.75 12.61 -3.76
C MET A 5 -5.84 11.72 -4.34
N SER A 6 -6.78 12.32 -5.08
CA SER A 6 -7.90 11.61 -5.70
C SER A 6 -7.46 10.73 -6.86
N ASP A 7 -6.19 10.82 -7.26
CA ASP A 7 -5.56 9.94 -8.22
C ASP A 7 -5.13 8.61 -7.56
N ASN A 8 -4.70 7.68 -8.38
CA ASN A 8 -4.23 6.36 -7.96
C ASN A 8 -2.75 6.35 -7.53
N GLY A 9 -2.18 7.50 -7.13
CA GLY A 9 -0.76 7.64 -6.80
C GLY A 9 0.15 7.83 -8.01
N ALA A 10 -0.39 7.97 -9.23
CA ALA A 10 0.42 8.17 -10.45
C ALA A 10 1.16 9.51 -10.48
N SER A 11 0.60 10.56 -9.86
CA SER A 11 1.26 11.87 -9.77
C SER A 11 2.51 11.84 -8.87
N GLU A 12 2.59 10.87 -7.96
CA GLU A 12 3.73 10.66 -7.06
C GLU A 12 4.95 10.07 -7.77
N LEU A 13 4.77 9.51 -8.98
CA LEU A 13 5.87 8.98 -9.80
C LEU A 13 6.70 10.09 -10.48
N GLN A 14 6.30 11.36 -10.36
CA GLN A 14 7.01 12.48 -11.00
C GLN A 14 8.23 12.95 -10.19
N ALA A 15 8.33 12.59 -8.91
CA ALA A 15 9.46 12.96 -8.08
C ALA A 15 10.36 11.75 -7.83
N THR A 16 11.50 11.78 -8.52
CA THR A 16 12.75 11.09 -8.22
C THR A 16 13.03 9.79 -8.99
N LYS A 17 14.19 9.81 -9.63
CA LYS A 17 14.91 8.70 -10.28
C LYS A 17 15.46 7.70 -9.23
N LEU A 18 14.71 7.40 -8.17
CA LEU A 18 15.13 6.53 -7.07
C LEU A 18 14.75 5.09 -7.40
N ARG A 19 15.75 4.21 -7.50
CA ARG A 19 15.56 2.77 -7.65
C ARG A 19 15.84 2.15 -6.28
N ILE A 20 14.78 1.79 -5.55
CA ILE A 20 14.86 1.31 -4.16
C ILE A 20 15.80 0.11 -4.06
N VAL A 21 17.03 0.36 -3.61
CA VAL A 21 17.89 -0.56 -2.86
C VAL A 21 18.53 0.29 -1.77
N GLY A 22 18.39 -0.12 -0.50
CA GLY A 22 18.77 0.65 0.70
C GLY A 22 17.72 1.67 1.15
N GLY A 23 17.14 2.42 0.22
CA GLY A 23 15.98 3.31 0.48
C GLY A 23 16.20 4.37 1.57
N THR A 24 15.11 5.04 1.95
CA THR A 24 15.02 5.93 3.11
C THR A 24 13.67 5.74 3.77
N GLU A 25 13.55 6.03 5.06
CA GLU A 25 12.26 6.03 5.74
C GLU A 25 11.28 7.00 5.06
N SER A 26 10.03 6.57 4.88
CA SER A 26 8.99 7.42 4.32
C SER A 26 8.50 8.44 5.34
N VAL A 27 8.17 9.65 4.88
CA VAL A 27 7.47 10.61 5.72
C VAL A 27 6.10 10.03 6.14
N PRO A 28 5.69 10.14 7.42
CA PRO A 28 4.40 9.62 7.86
C PRO A 28 3.24 10.13 7.00
N TYR A 29 2.35 9.21 6.64
CA TYR A 29 1.13 9.46 5.86
C TYR A 29 1.33 9.89 4.39
N THR A 30 2.54 9.78 3.80
CA THR A 30 2.74 10.11 2.38
C THR A 30 2.39 8.99 1.41
N TRP A 31 2.20 7.78 1.90
CA TRP A 31 1.77 6.61 1.12
C TRP A 31 0.47 6.04 1.66
N PRO A 32 -0.65 6.76 1.52
CA PRO A 32 -1.86 6.45 2.25
C PRO A 32 -2.58 5.17 1.80
N SER A 33 -2.22 4.64 0.64
CA SER A 33 -2.76 3.37 0.15
C SER A 33 -2.06 2.16 0.78
N ILE A 34 -0.88 2.32 1.38
CA ILE A 34 -0.14 1.22 2.02
C ILE A 34 -0.89 0.79 3.29
N CYS A 35 -1.13 -0.51 3.42
CA CYS A 35 -1.84 -1.10 4.55
C CYS A 35 -1.05 -2.29 5.13
N SER A 36 -1.07 -2.41 6.46
CA SER A 36 -0.53 -3.57 7.19
C SER A 36 -1.53 -4.72 7.15
N PHE A 37 -1.19 -5.83 6.49
CA PHE A 37 -1.99 -7.05 6.51
C PHE A 37 -1.57 -7.88 7.72
N MET A 38 -2.51 -8.13 8.63
CA MET A 38 -2.23 -8.65 9.97
C MET A 38 -3.07 -9.89 10.27
N THR A 39 -2.56 -10.72 11.18
CA THR A 39 -3.34 -11.77 11.85
C THR A 39 -4.40 -11.17 12.76
N ASP A 40 -5.32 -12.01 13.23
CA ASP A 40 -6.29 -11.67 14.28
C ASP A 40 -5.62 -11.25 15.61
N THR A 41 -4.40 -11.73 15.88
CA THR A 41 -3.57 -11.29 17.01
C THR A 41 -2.85 -9.95 16.79
N GLY A 42 -2.99 -9.33 15.62
CA GLY A 42 -2.37 -8.04 15.29
C GLY A 42 -0.91 -8.14 14.82
N TYR A 43 -0.42 -9.32 14.48
CA TYR A 43 0.93 -9.52 13.95
C TYR A 43 0.97 -9.23 12.45
N HIS A 44 1.92 -8.39 12.00
CA HIS A 44 2.10 -8.07 10.58
C HIS A 44 2.67 -9.25 9.80
N ILE A 45 1.97 -9.67 8.75
CA ILE A 45 2.38 -10.82 7.91
C ILE A 45 2.71 -10.42 6.48
N CYS A 46 2.06 -9.39 5.94
CA CYS A 46 2.28 -8.92 4.57
C CYS A 46 1.87 -7.45 4.40
N GLY A 47 2.24 -6.86 3.27
CA GLY A 47 1.65 -5.61 2.79
C GLY A 47 0.32 -5.80 2.08
N SER A 48 -0.47 -4.74 2.01
CA SER A 48 -1.65 -4.64 1.14
C SER A 48 -1.83 -3.20 0.64
N THR A 49 -2.66 -3.03 -0.39
CA THR A 49 -2.99 -1.73 -0.98
C THR A 49 -4.49 -1.47 -0.91
N LEU A 50 -4.89 -0.34 -0.34
CA LEU A 50 -6.28 0.13 -0.35
C LEU A 50 -6.63 0.67 -1.74
N VAL A 51 -7.66 0.08 -2.36
CA VAL A 51 -8.17 0.48 -3.67
C VAL A 51 -9.66 0.77 -3.59
N LYS A 52 -10.17 1.54 -4.55
CA LYS A 52 -11.59 1.87 -4.70
C LYS A 52 -12.05 1.46 -6.08
N ASN A 53 -13.12 0.68 -6.19
CA ASN A 53 -13.71 0.36 -7.48
C ASN A 53 -14.55 1.54 -8.02
N LYS A 54 -15.05 1.41 -9.26
CA LYS A 54 -15.87 2.46 -9.90
C LYS A 54 -17.22 2.72 -9.19
N ALA A 55 -17.73 1.74 -8.45
CA ALA A 55 -18.95 1.87 -7.63
C ALA A 55 -18.67 2.53 -6.27
N GLY A 56 -17.42 2.90 -6.00
CA GLY A 56 -17.01 3.57 -4.78
C GLY A 56 -16.78 2.66 -3.57
N VAL A 57 -16.74 1.35 -3.78
CA VAL A 57 -16.49 0.35 -2.74
C VAL A 57 -14.98 0.17 -2.56
N TYR A 58 -14.55 0.14 -1.30
CA TYR A 58 -13.15 -0.07 -0.94
C TYR A 58 -12.80 -1.56 -0.82
N TYR A 59 -11.61 -1.91 -1.28
CA TYR A 59 -11.03 -3.25 -1.17
C TYR A 59 -9.57 -3.16 -0.77
N LEU A 60 -9.07 -4.21 -0.13
CA LEU A 60 -7.65 -4.45 0.04
C LEU A 60 -7.18 -5.42 -1.04
N VAL A 61 -6.10 -5.09 -1.71
CA VAL A 61 -5.40 -5.97 -2.66
C VAL A 61 -4.07 -6.39 -2.04
N THR A 62 -3.77 -7.69 -2.07
CA THR A 62 -2.51 -8.26 -1.59
C THR A 62 -2.09 -9.43 -2.49
N ALA A 63 -0.90 -9.98 -2.27
CA ALA A 63 -0.43 -11.16 -3.00
C ALA A 63 -1.19 -12.41 -2.57
N ALA A 64 -1.49 -13.32 -3.52
CA ALA A 64 -2.24 -14.53 -3.23
C ALA A 64 -1.57 -15.42 -2.14
N HIS A 65 -0.23 -15.51 -2.15
CA HIS A 65 0.51 -16.30 -1.16
C HIS A 65 0.38 -15.75 0.28
N CYS A 66 0.00 -14.48 0.45
CA CYS A 66 -0.25 -13.90 1.78
C CYS A 66 -1.57 -14.39 2.39
N ILE A 67 -2.49 -14.93 1.57
CA ILE A 67 -3.80 -15.42 2.00
C ILE A 67 -3.83 -16.95 2.03
N ARG A 68 -3.16 -17.60 1.07
CA ARG A 68 -3.02 -19.06 0.99
C ARG A 68 -1.53 -19.37 0.90
N GLN A 69 -0.93 -19.81 1.99
CA GLN A 69 0.37 -20.45 1.96
C GLN A 69 0.16 -21.84 1.35
N GLU A 70 0.32 -21.94 0.04
CA GLU A 70 0.64 -23.21 -0.60
C GLU A 70 2.15 -23.16 -0.86
N ASP A 71 2.87 -24.18 -0.37
CA ASP A 71 4.30 -24.38 -0.60
C ASP A 71 4.63 -24.51 -2.10
#